data_AF-A0A7C3LKY1-F1
#
_entry.id   AF-A0A7C3LKY1-F1
#
_cell.length_a   1.000
_cell.length_b   1.000
_cell.length_c   1.000
_cell.angle_alpha   90.00
_cell.angle_beta   90.00
_cell.angle_gamma   90.00
#
_symmetry.space_group_name_H-M   'P 1'
#
loop_
_entity.id
_entity.type
_entity.pdbx_description
1 polymer ?
#
loop_
_entity_poly.entity_id
_entity_poly.type
_entity_poly.pdbx_seq_one_letter_code
_entity_poly.pdbx_strand_id
1 'polypeptide(L)'
;MCATPIVHGRLPIAAGRRCHPRSAASWSLTSAVSRKPLASPAGNSMRRDRRMIRLKHAALLLALAIVVTGCAGPAGPAGSADNRTGSLQAPAAPKRIIAAINSAPPTISSSNITIGSTSYPGGGELAGLVNAGLTHTDEAGRLRPQLAEAVPLAENGLWEVLPDGKMETTWRLRENAIWHDGTPITSADVLFTAALSQDKELPI
;
A
#
# COMPACT_ATOMS: atom_id res chain seq x y z
N MET A 1 -35.80 -22.53 0.64
CA MET A 1 -35.95 -21.08 0.40
C MET A 1 -35.34 -20.37 1.59
N CYS A 2 -34.04 -20.07 1.53
CA CYS A 2 -33.31 -19.48 2.64
C CYS A 2 -33.10 -17.99 2.34
N ALA A 3 -33.55 -17.14 3.25
CA ALA A 3 -33.50 -15.70 3.14
C ALA A 3 -32.05 -15.20 3.32
N THR A 4 -31.61 -14.38 2.38
CA THR A 4 -30.31 -13.71 2.35
C THR A 4 -30.29 -12.57 3.39
N PRO A 5 -29.31 -12.49 4.31
CA PRO A 5 -29.21 -11.34 5.18
C PRO A 5 -28.53 -10.18 4.45
N ILE A 6 -29.33 -9.18 4.07
CA ILE A 6 -28.90 -7.90 3.49
C ILE A 6 -28.56 -6.95 4.65
N VAL A 7 -27.37 -6.33 4.64
CA VAL A 7 -26.97 -5.32 5.63
C VAL A 7 -27.15 -3.93 5.00
N HIS A 8 -28.18 -3.20 5.43
CA HIS A 8 -28.43 -1.82 5.01
C HIS A 8 -27.72 -0.84 5.96
N GLY A 9 -26.73 -0.10 5.48
CA GLY A 9 -26.10 1.00 6.22
C GLY A 9 -26.76 2.35 5.90
N ARG A 10 -27.47 2.98 6.86
CA ARG A 10 -28.05 4.34 6.72
C ARG A 10 -27.25 5.36 7.55
N LEU A 11 -26.71 6.39 6.91
CA LEU A 11 -26.06 7.55 7.55
C LEU A 11 -26.88 8.84 7.35
N PRO A 12 -27.30 9.58 8.40
CA PRO A 12 -27.78 10.95 8.23
C PRO A 12 -26.66 11.97 8.53
N ILE A 13 -26.37 12.88 7.60
CA ILE A 13 -25.54 14.07 7.87
C ILE A 13 -26.43 15.31 7.79
N ALA A 14 -26.59 15.96 8.93
CA ALA A 14 -27.35 17.19 9.09
C ALA A 14 -26.53 18.41 8.62
N ALA A 15 -27.23 19.31 7.94
CA ALA A 15 -26.72 20.57 7.43
C ALA A 15 -26.55 21.65 8.52
N GLY A 16 -25.54 22.49 8.32
CA GLY A 16 -25.57 23.91 8.67
C GLY A 16 -25.06 24.31 10.05
N ARG A 17 -23.95 25.07 10.08
CA ARG A 17 -23.80 26.24 10.98
C ARG A 17 -22.71 27.19 10.47
N ARG A 18 -22.98 28.48 10.69
CA ARG A 18 -22.45 29.67 10.00
C ARG A 18 -21.05 30.05 10.49
N CYS A 19 -20.26 30.66 9.61
CA CYS A 19 -18.97 31.28 9.91
C CYS A 19 -19.10 32.44 10.92
N HIS A 20 -18.14 32.55 11.83
CA HIS A 20 -17.88 33.74 12.65
C HIS A 20 -16.47 34.28 12.33
N PRO A 21 -16.28 35.61 12.28
CA PRO A 21 -14.96 36.19 12.04
C PRO A 21 -14.12 36.11 13.33
N ARG A 22 -12.97 35.46 13.27
CA ARG A 22 -11.99 35.47 14.35
C ARG A 22 -11.01 36.63 14.16
N SER A 23 -10.98 37.45 15.20
CA SER A 23 -10.01 38.51 15.52
C SER A 23 -8.57 38.20 15.08
N ALA A 24 -7.97 39.17 14.40
CA ALA A 24 -6.57 39.21 14.05
C ALA A 24 -5.72 39.52 15.29
N ALA A 25 -4.95 38.54 15.75
CA ALA A 25 -3.83 38.77 16.66
C ALA A 25 -2.55 38.93 15.81
N SER A 26 -2.04 40.15 15.73
CA SER A 26 -0.75 40.46 15.11
C SER A 26 0.38 40.03 16.02
N TRP A 27 1.22 39.10 15.57
CA TRP A 27 2.48 38.75 16.23
C TRP A 27 3.62 39.32 15.39
N SER A 28 4.30 40.33 15.94
CA SER A 28 5.50 40.91 15.33
C SER A 28 6.72 40.10 15.75
N LEU A 29 7.28 39.31 14.84
CA LEU A 29 8.57 38.64 15.01
C LEU A 29 9.68 39.53 14.46
N THR A 30 10.39 40.21 15.35
CA THR A 30 11.60 40.97 15.00
C THR A 30 12.78 40.02 14.92
N SER A 31 13.08 39.50 13.73
CA SER A 31 14.29 38.69 13.50
C SER A 31 15.52 39.59 13.36
N ALA A 32 16.39 39.56 14.38
CA ALA A 32 17.72 40.18 14.34
C ALA A 32 18.66 39.32 13.48
N VAL A 33 19.02 39.81 12.28
CA VAL A 33 20.00 39.17 11.40
C VAL A 33 21.41 39.64 11.80
N SER A 34 22.19 38.76 12.42
CA SER A 34 23.60 38.98 12.71
C SER A 34 24.44 38.61 11.47
N ARG A 35 25.06 39.61 10.82
CA ARG A 35 25.99 39.41 9.71
C ARG A 35 27.40 39.26 10.25
N LYS A 36 27.98 38.05 10.12
CA LYS A 36 29.44 37.85 10.29
C LYS A 36 30.18 38.35 9.04
N PRO A 37 31.31 39.06 9.19
CA PRO A 37 32.12 39.47 8.04
C PRO A 37 32.92 38.29 7.49
N LEU A 38 32.91 38.13 6.15
CA LEU A 38 33.78 37.19 5.43
C LEU A 38 35.15 37.85 5.20
N ALA A 39 36.20 37.24 5.73
CA ALA A 39 37.57 37.47 5.31
C ALA A 39 37.89 36.66 4.04
N SER A 40 38.61 37.31 3.13
CA SER A 40 39.03 36.82 1.82
C SER A 40 40.28 35.93 1.89
N PRO A 41 40.40 34.88 1.07
CA PRO A 41 41.69 34.36 0.67
C PRO A 41 41.94 34.61 -0.83
N ALA A 42 42.98 35.40 -1.11
CA ALA A 42 43.63 35.44 -2.41
C ALA A 42 44.43 34.15 -2.64
N GLY A 43 44.46 33.62 -3.87
CA GLY A 43 45.44 32.60 -4.24
C GLY A 43 45.16 31.74 -5.46
N ASN A 44 45.84 32.08 -6.55
CA ASN A 44 46.47 31.20 -7.54
C ASN A 44 45.70 30.52 -8.71
N SER A 45 46.01 31.07 -9.89
CA SER A 45 46.53 30.40 -11.11
C SER A 45 45.68 29.32 -11.80
N MET A 46 44.77 29.83 -12.64
CA MET A 46 44.13 29.16 -13.77
C MET A 46 45.18 28.69 -14.81
N ARG A 47 45.68 27.46 -14.69
CA ARG A 47 46.46 26.80 -15.75
C ARG A 47 46.26 25.29 -15.76
N ARG A 48 45.03 24.80 -15.98
CA ARG A 48 44.75 23.35 -15.96
C ARG A 48 43.65 22.78 -16.88
N ASP A 49 43.24 23.42 -17.97
CA ASP A 49 42.10 22.93 -18.78
C ASP A 49 42.40 22.46 -20.22
N ARG A 50 43.40 21.59 -20.41
CA ARG A 50 43.53 20.84 -21.69
C ARG A 50 43.73 19.33 -21.55
N ARG A 51 44.21 18.85 -20.40
CA ARG A 51 44.42 17.41 -20.15
C ARG A 51 43.14 16.67 -19.77
N MET A 52 42.23 17.34 -19.05
CA MET A 52 40.95 16.79 -18.59
C MET A 52 39.99 16.48 -19.76
N ILE A 53 40.04 17.28 -20.83
CA ILE A 53 39.18 17.10 -22.01
C ILE A 53 39.61 15.86 -22.81
N ARG A 54 40.93 15.65 -23.00
CA ARG A 54 41.47 14.49 -23.71
C ARG A 54 41.21 13.16 -23.00
N LEU A 55 41.25 13.14 -21.66
CA LEU A 55 40.91 11.95 -20.88
C LEU A 55 39.42 11.59 -20.97
N LYS A 56 38.52 12.58 -20.95
CA LYS A 56 37.07 12.35 -21.09
C LYS A 56 36.69 11.79 -22.47
N HIS A 57 37.34 12.26 -23.53
CA HIS A 57 37.09 11.74 -24.88
C HIS A 57 37.65 10.32 -25.07
N ALA A 58 38.82 10.03 -24.50
CA ALA A 58 39.37 8.67 -24.50
C ALA A 58 38.48 7.68 -23.74
N ALA A 59 37.93 8.08 -22.59
CA ALA A 59 36.99 7.25 -21.82
C ALA A 59 35.66 7.03 -22.58
N LEU A 60 35.16 8.05 -23.28
CA LEU A 60 33.93 7.94 -24.08
C LEU A 60 34.12 7.02 -25.29
N LEU A 61 35.27 7.11 -25.97
CA LEU A 61 35.60 6.24 -27.11
C LEU A 61 35.82 4.79 -26.68
N LEU A 62 36.42 4.56 -25.50
CA LEU A 62 36.58 3.22 -24.93
C LEU A 62 35.23 2.61 -24.53
N ALA A 63 34.32 3.40 -23.94
CA ALA A 63 32.97 2.95 -23.61
C ALA A 63 32.15 2.61 -24.86
N LEU A 64 32.28 3.40 -25.93
CA LEU A 64 31.60 3.13 -27.20
C LEU A 64 32.12 1.85 -27.87
N ALA A 65 33.42 1.56 -27.77
CA ALA A 65 34.01 0.33 -28.30
C ALA A 65 33.51 -0.93 -27.56
N ILE A 66 33.25 -0.85 -26.25
CA ILE A 66 32.73 -1.99 -25.46
C ILE A 66 31.28 -2.32 -25.85
N VAL A 67 30.48 -1.34 -26.28
CA VAL A 67 29.07 -1.56 -26.68
C VAL A 67 28.96 -2.28 -28.03
N VAL A 68 29.92 -2.10 -28.94
CA VAL A 68 29.85 -2.70 -30.29
C VAL A 68 30.23 -4.18 -30.30
N THR A 69 31.03 -4.67 -29.35
CA THR A 69 31.48 -6.07 -29.30
C THR A 69 30.48 -7.04 -28.66
N GLY A 70 29.31 -6.57 -28.24
CA GLY A 70 28.30 -7.38 -27.52
C GLY A 70 27.28 -8.14 -28.38
N CYS A 71 27.23 -7.90 -29.70
CA CYS A 71 26.22 -8.51 -30.58
C CYS A 71 26.81 -9.59 -31.51
N ALA A 72 27.38 -10.65 -30.94
CA ALA A 72 27.59 -11.92 -31.65
C ALA A 72 27.78 -13.08 -30.65
N GLY A 73 26.67 -13.65 -30.16
CA GLY A 73 26.68 -14.95 -29.49
C GLY A 73 26.60 -16.10 -30.51
N PRO A 74 27.20 -17.27 -30.26
CA PRO A 74 27.18 -18.38 -31.20
C PRO A 74 25.75 -18.94 -31.36
N ALA A 75 25.31 -19.03 -32.61
CA ALA A 75 24.06 -19.70 -32.99
C ALA A 75 24.21 -21.22 -32.72
N GLY A 76 23.54 -21.71 -31.68
CA GLY A 76 23.37 -23.15 -31.45
C GLY A 76 22.32 -23.74 -32.40
N PRO A 77 22.42 -25.03 -32.76
CA PRO A 77 21.57 -25.63 -33.78
C PRO A 77 20.11 -25.71 -33.30
N ALA A 78 19.22 -25.30 -34.20
CA ALA A 78 17.79 -25.53 -34.09
C ALA A 78 17.51 -27.04 -34.20
N GLY A 79 16.81 -27.58 -33.20
CA GLY A 79 16.26 -28.93 -33.25
C GLY A 79 15.91 -29.48 -31.89
N SER A 80 14.65 -29.35 -31.49
CA SER A 80 13.78 -30.52 -31.33
C SER A 80 12.38 -30.09 -30.88
N ALA A 81 11.42 -30.70 -31.56
CA ALA A 81 10.01 -30.49 -31.43
C ALA A 81 9.49 -30.82 -30.02
N ASP A 82 8.36 -30.18 -29.76
CA ASP A 82 7.37 -30.42 -28.74
C ASP A 82 7.32 -31.87 -28.22
N ASN A 83 7.68 -32.05 -26.95
CA ASN A 83 7.20 -33.18 -26.17
C ASN A 83 6.87 -32.69 -24.76
N ARG A 84 5.80 -31.90 -24.65
CA ARG A 84 5.10 -31.69 -23.37
C ARG A 84 4.36 -32.97 -22.96
N THR A 85 5.10 -34.03 -22.70
CA THR A 85 4.67 -35.01 -21.71
C THR A 85 4.63 -34.24 -20.39
N GLY A 86 3.41 -33.94 -19.94
CA GLY A 86 3.17 -33.31 -18.65
C GLY A 86 3.96 -34.03 -17.58
N SER A 87 5.03 -33.41 -17.11
CA SER A 87 5.65 -33.83 -15.87
C SER A 87 4.57 -33.64 -14.80
N LEU A 88 4.13 -34.75 -14.22
CA LEU A 88 3.41 -34.71 -12.97
C LEU A 88 4.35 -34.01 -11.98
N GLN A 89 4.08 -32.73 -11.75
CA GLN A 89 4.87 -31.89 -10.88
C GLN A 89 4.82 -32.53 -9.50
N ALA A 90 5.97 -33.02 -9.03
CA ALA A 90 6.10 -33.61 -7.71
C ALA A 90 5.47 -32.65 -6.66
N PRO A 91 4.81 -33.17 -5.60
CA PRO A 91 4.20 -32.32 -4.59
C PRO A 91 5.21 -31.27 -4.15
N ALA A 92 4.85 -30.00 -4.32
CA ALA A 92 5.76 -28.91 -3.99
C ALA A 92 6.19 -29.08 -2.53
N ALA A 93 7.50 -29.22 -2.30
CA ALA A 93 8.05 -29.25 -0.95
C ALA A 93 7.53 -28.03 -0.15
N PRO A 94 7.36 -28.14 1.17
CA PRO A 94 6.88 -27.03 2.00
C PRO A 94 7.64 -25.74 1.70
N LYS A 95 6.92 -24.71 1.28
CA LYS A 95 7.50 -23.39 1.00
C LYS A 95 7.68 -22.65 2.33
N ARG A 96 8.90 -22.22 2.62
CA ARG A 96 9.21 -21.40 3.81
C ARG A 96 9.72 -20.03 3.36
N ILE A 97 9.09 -18.98 3.87
CA ILE A 97 9.51 -17.59 3.69
C ILE A 97 9.86 -17.02 5.07
N ILE A 98 10.99 -16.34 5.17
CA ILE A 98 11.41 -15.62 6.38
C ILE A 98 11.33 -14.14 6.06
N ALA A 99 10.39 -13.45 6.71
CA ALA A 99 10.25 -12.00 6.65
C ALA A 99 10.68 -11.40 7.99
N ALA A 100 11.48 -10.33 7.95
CA ALA A 100 11.90 -9.61 9.13
C ALA A 100 11.08 -8.33 9.28
N ILE A 101 10.66 -8.03 10.50
CA ILE A 101 10.08 -6.74 10.88
C ILE A 101 11.03 -6.06 11.85
N ASN A 102 11.20 -4.74 11.73
CA ASN A 102 12.11 -3.96 12.56
C ASN A 102 11.45 -3.50 13.88
N SER A 103 10.58 -4.35 14.44
CA SER A 103 9.87 -4.08 15.69
C SER A 103 9.64 -5.39 16.46
N ALA A 104 9.39 -5.27 17.77
CA ALA A 104 8.81 -6.34 18.56
C ALA A 104 7.32 -6.00 18.75
N PRO A 105 6.39 -6.65 18.03
CA PRO A 105 4.98 -6.34 18.07
C PRO A 105 4.40 -6.50 19.48
N PRO A 106 3.79 -5.46 20.06
CA PRO A 106 3.08 -5.59 21.34
C PRO A 106 1.72 -6.29 21.18
N THR A 107 1.17 -6.31 19.96
CA THR A 107 -0.12 -6.90 19.61
C THR A 107 -0.12 -7.34 18.14
N ILE A 108 -0.92 -8.34 17.80
CA ILE A 108 -1.15 -8.80 16.42
C ILE A 108 -2.24 -7.98 15.69
N SER A 109 -3.06 -7.23 16.43
CA SER A 109 -4.10 -6.36 15.87
C SER A 109 -3.57 -4.92 15.82
N SER A 110 -3.22 -4.46 14.62
CA SER A 110 -2.65 -3.13 14.43
C SER A 110 -3.68 -1.99 14.44
N SER A 111 -4.99 -2.27 14.32
CA SER A 111 -6.00 -1.23 14.05
C SER A 111 -7.22 -1.19 14.96
N ASN A 112 -7.59 -2.28 15.66
CA ASN A 112 -8.95 -2.35 16.25
C ASN A 112 -9.01 -2.46 17.78
N ILE A 113 -7.90 -2.73 18.49
CA ILE A 113 -7.97 -3.22 19.89
C ILE A 113 -7.06 -2.46 20.86
N THR A 114 -6.32 -1.41 20.46
CA THR A 114 -5.35 -0.79 21.38
C THR A 114 -5.50 0.72 21.50
N ILE A 115 -5.78 1.14 22.74
CA ILE A 115 -5.78 2.51 23.23
C ILE A 115 -4.46 3.18 22.85
N GLY A 116 -4.55 4.20 21.99
CA GLY A 116 -3.40 4.87 21.42
C GLY A 116 -2.80 4.04 20.29
N SER A 117 -3.15 4.38 19.05
CA SER A 117 -2.62 3.82 17.80
C SER A 117 -1.10 3.58 17.85
N THR A 118 -0.67 2.42 18.34
CA THR A 118 0.72 1.98 18.23
C THR A 118 0.87 1.35 16.86
N SER A 119 0.87 2.19 15.82
CA SER A 119 1.39 1.77 14.53
C SER A 119 2.86 1.44 14.75
N TYR A 120 3.21 0.17 14.61
CA TYR A 120 4.57 -0.31 14.68
C TYR A 120 4.99 -0.85 13.31
N PRO A 121 6.29 -0.77 12.96
CA PRO A 121 6.77 -1.29 11.69
C PRO A 121 6.44 -2.78 11.51
N GLY A 122 5.77 -3.14 10.42
CA GLY A 122 5.33 -4.52 10.14
C GLY A 122 3.94 -4.89 10.65
N GLY A 123 3.22 -3.99 11.33
CA GLY A 123 1.92 -4.32 11.93
C GLY A 123 0.82 -4.59 10.92
N GLY A 124 0.76 -3.82 9.84
CA GLY A 124 -0.22 -4.05 8.77
C GLY A 124 0.03 -5.37 8.04
N GLU A 125 1.30 -5.71 7.82
CA GLU A 125 1.72 -6.96 7.20
C GLU A 125 1.39 -8.15 8.10
N LEU A 126 1.67 -8.08 9.40
CA LEU A 126 1.28 -9.12 10.36
C LEU A 126 -0.24 -9.29 10.42
N ALA A 127 -1.00 -8.20 10.50
CA ALA A 127 -2.45 -8.24 10.52
C ALA A 127 -3.02 -8.89 9.23
N GLY A 128 -2.46 -8.57 8.07
CA GLY A 128 -2.85 -9.13 6.78
C GLY A 128 -2.45 -10.60 6.57
N LEU A 129 -1.50 -11.13 7.35
CA LEU A 129 -1.12 -12.55 7.31
C LEU A 129 -2.08 -13.44 8.10
N VAL A 130 -2.63 -12.93 9.21
CA VAL A 130 -3.45 -13.73 10.14
C VAL A 130 -4.96 -13.46 10.00
N ASN A 131 -5.33 -12.32 9.42
CA ASN A 131 -6.72 -11.92 9.17
C ASN A 131 -6.98 -11.66 7.68
N ALA A 132 -8.27 -11.57 7.34
CA ALA A 132 -8.72 -11.18 6.02
C ALA A 132 -9.80 -10.10 6.12
N GLY A 133 -9.75 -9.11 5.23
CA GLY A 133 -10.80 -8.10 5.08
C GLY A 133 -11.84 -8.49 4.04
N LEU A 134 -12.90 -7.69 3.88
CA LEU A 134 -13.82 -7.83 2.74
C LEU A 134 -13.06 -7.69 1.41
N THR A 135 -12.10 -6.77 1.38
CA THR A 135 -11.21 -6.49 0.26
C THR A 135 -9.78 -6.34 0.73
N HIS A 136 -8.82 -6.50 -0.18
CA HIS A 136 -7.43 -6.08 0.01
C HIS A 136 -6.99 -5.20 -1.16
N THR A 137 -5.96 -4.38 -0.93
CA THR A 137 -5.36 -3.56 -1.98
C THR A 137 -4.20 -4.34 -2.62
N ASP A 138 -4.20 -4.47 -3.95
CA ASP A 138 -3.11 -5.12 -4.68
C ASP A 138 -1.90 -4.19 -4.90
N GLU A 139 -0.83 -4.73 -5.50
CA GLU A 139 0.41 -4.00 -5.79
C GLU A 139 0.20 -2.77 -6.69
N ALA A 140 -0.88 -2.76 -7.49
CA ALA A 140 -1.23 -1.64 -8.34
C ALA A 140 -2.16 -0.62 -7.64
N GLY A 141 -2.38 -0.78 -6.34
CA GLY A 141 -3.23 0.11 -5.54
C GLY A 141 -4.74 -0.12 -5.76
N ARG A 142 -5.14 -1.24 -6.39
CA ARG A 142 -6.56 -1.50 -6.69
C ARG A 142 -7.18 -2.37 -5.59
N LEU A 143 -8.42 -2.06 -5.23
CA LEU A 143 -9.20 -2.92 -4.36
C LEU A 143 -9.56 -4.22 -5.07
N ARG A 144 -9.28 -5.34 -4.42
CA ARG A 144 -9.57 -6.69 -4.88
C ARG A 144 -10.41 -7.42 -3.83
N PRO A 145 -11.40 -8.22 -4.24
CA PRO A 145 -12.18 -9.01 -3.30
C PRO A 145 -11.28 -9.99 -2.53
N GLN A 146 -11.47 -10.09 -1.22
CA GLN A 146 -10.77 -11.07 -0.37
C GLN A 146 -11.81 -12.00 0.28
N LEU A 147 -12.45 -11.60 1.38
CA LEU A 147 -13.61 -12.34 1.94
C LEU A 147 -14.90 -12.10 1.16
N ALA A 148 -15.04 -10.92 0.55
CA ALA A 148 -16.19 -10.64 -0.31
C ALA A 148 -16.06 -11.35 -1.66
N GLU A 149 -17.20 -11.65 -2.28
CA GLU A 149 -17.28 -12.16 -3.65
C GLU A 149 -16.88 -11.10 -4.68
N ALA A 150 -17.26 -9.84 -4.43
CA ALA A 150 -16.97 -8.70 -5.29
C ALA A 150 -16.76 -7.42 -4.47
N VAL A 151 -16.05 -6.45 -5.06
CA VAL A 151 -16.03 -5.07 -4.54
C VAL A 151 -17.31 -4.37 -4.97
N PRO A 152 -18.03 -3.69 -4.08
CA PRO A 152 -19.20 -2.90 -4.45
C PRO A 152 -18.83 -1.77 -5.40
N LEU A 153 -19.49 -1.75 -6.53
CA LEU A 153 -19.31 -0.76 -7.58
C LEU A 153 -20.69 -0.34 -8.09
N ALA A 154 -20.80 0.86 -8.64
CA ALA A 154 -22.06 1.31 -9.23
C ALA A 154 -22.40 0.45 -10.46
N GLU A 155 -21.39 0.07 -11.23
CA GLU A 155 -21.52 -0.69 -12.48
C GLU A 155 -22.00 -2.12 -12.26
N ASN A 156 -21.74 -2.72 -11.09
CA ASN A 156 -22.21 -4.06 -10.74
C ASN A 156 -23.47 -4.05 -9.86
N GLY A 157 -24.06 -2.86 -9.62
CA GLY A 157 -25.30 -2.70 -8.85
C GLY A 157 -25.17 -3.00 -7.36
N LEU A 158 -23.95 -3.22 -6.85
CA LEU A 158 -23.71 -3.48 -5.42
C LEU A 158 -23.47 -2.19 -4.64
N TRP A 159 -23.35 -1.05 -5.33
CA TRP A 159 -23.30 0.27 -4.71
C TRP A 159 -24.35 1.19 -5.34
N GLU A 160 -25.27 1.68 -4.53
CA GLU A 160 -26.30 2.63 -4.93
C GLU A 160 -26.17 3.95 -4.15
N VAL A 161 -26.38 5.08 -4.84
CA VAL A 161 -26.57 6.38 -4.21
C VAL A 161 -28.06 6.67 -4.17
N LEU A 162 -28.63 6.73 -2.97
CA LEU A 162 -30.04 6.93 -2.73
C LEU A 162 -30.47 8.38 -3.01
N PRO A 163 -31.76 8.65 -3.29
CA PRO A 163 -32.25 10.01 -3.57
C PRO A 163 -32.01 11.04 -2.46
N ASP A 164 -31.81 10.59 -1.23
CA ASP A 164 -31.50 11.43 -0.06
C ASP A 164 -29.99 11.72 0.10
N GLY A 165 -29.17 11.29 -0.87
CA GLY A 165 -27.72 11.47 -0.87
C GLY A 165 -26.96 10.42 -0.04
N LYS A 166 -27.64 9.46 0.56
CA LYS A 166 -26.98 8.33 1.26
C LYS A 166 -26.44 7.32 0.25
N MET A 167 -25.54 6.47 0.71
CA MET A 167 -24.99 5.38 -0.09
C MET A 167 -25.31 4.06 0.57
N GLU A 168 -25.74 3.10 -0.23
CA GLU A 168 -25.93 1.72 0.18
C GLU A 168 -24.93 0.84 -0.56
N THR A 169 -24.26 -0.05 0.17
CA THR A 169 -23.36 -1.05 -0.43
C THR A 169 -23.76 -2.44 0.03
N THR A 170 -23.86 -3.38 -0.91
CA THR A 170 -24.17 -4.78 -0.64
C THR A 170 -22.90 -5.61 -0.75
N TRP A 171 -22.55 -6.26 0.36
CA TRP A 171 -21.40 -7.15 0.45
C TRP A 171 -21.88 -8.59 0.57
N ARG A 172 -21.44 -9.44 -0.37
CA ARG A 172 -21.66 -10.88 -0.32
C ARG A 172 -20.38 -11.56 0.11
N LEU A 173 -20.45 -12.41 1.13
CA LEU A 173 -19.31 -13.18 1.62
C LEU A 173 -19.18 -14.48 0.82
N ARG A 174 -17.93 -14.92 0.62
CA ARG A 174 -17.67 -16.25 0.03
C ARG A 174 -18.20 -17.34 0.95
N GLU A 175 -18.93 -18.30 0.38
CA GLU A 175 -19.61 -19.37 1.14
C GLU A 175 -18.68 -20.30 1.93
N ASN A 176 -17.42 -20.41 1.52
CA ASN A 176 -16.42 -21.28 2.14
C ASN A 176 -15.43 -20.56 3.04
N ALA A 177 -15.73 -19.31 3.43
CA ALA A 177 -14.92 -18.55 4.37
C ALA A 177 -15.06 -19.15 5.77
N ILE A 178 -13.93 -19.57 6.36
CA ILE A 178 -13.86 -20.19 7.69
C ILE A 178 -12.77 -19.52 8.53
N TRP A 179 -13.00 -19.47 9.83
CA TRP A 179 -12.00 -19.14 10.83
C TRP A 179 -11.00 -20.28 11.01
N HIS A 180 -9.87 -19.99 11.64
CA HIS A 180 -8.81 -20.98 11.91
C HIS A 180 -9.24 -22.13 12.83
N ASP A 181 -10.34 -21.96 13.57
CA ASP A 181 -10.95 -22.99 14.42
C ASP A 181 -12.02 -23.84 13.69
N GLY A 182 -12.28 -23.54 12.41
CA GLY A 182 -13.29 -24.21 11.58
C GLY A 182 -14.68 -23.57 11.61
N THR A 183 -14.92 -22.53 12.43
CA THR A 183 -16.20 -21.83 12.47
C THR A 183 -16.43 -21.07 11.15
N PRO A 184 -17.61 -21.17 10.51
CA PRO A 184 -17.90 -20.38 9.31
C PRO A 184 -17.91 -18.88 9.60
N ILE A 185 -17.34 -18.09 8.68
CA ILE A 185 -17.41 -16.63 8.73
C ILE A 185 -18.79 -16.19 8.22
N THR A 186 -19.41 -15.26 8.94
CA THR A 186 -20.75 -14.74 8.65
C THR A 186 -20.79 -13.22 8.59
N SER A 187 -21.92 -12.66 8.15
CA SER A 187 -22.14 -11.21 8.19
C SER A 187 -22.15 -10.65 9.62
N ALA A 188 -22.41 -11.48 10.63
CA ALA A 188 -22.38 -11.06 12.03
C ALA A 188 -20.96 -10.69 12.49
N ASP A 189 -19.93 -11.40 12.01
CA ASP A 189 -18.53 -11.10 12.33
C ASP A 189 -18.08 -9.76 11.75
N VAL A 190 -18.52 -9.48 10.53
CA VAL A 190 -18.26 -8.20 9.84
C VAL A 190 -19.01 -7.06 10.54
N LEU A 191 -20.28 -7.28 10.90
CA LEU A 191 -21.08 -6.29 11.62
C LEU A 191 -20.49 -6.00 13.00
N PHE A 192 -20.09 -7.04 13.74
CA PHE A 192 -19.43 -6.91 15.04
C PHE A 192 -18.17 -6.03 14.92
N THR A 193 -17.31 -6.34 13.94
CA THR A 193 -16.07 -5.58 13.71
C THR A 193 -16.36 -4.12 13.37
N ALA A 194 -17.32 -3.86 12.47
CA ALA A 194 -17.71 -2.50 12.10
C ALA A 194 -18.32 -1.71 13.26
N ALA A 195 -19.16 -2.37 14.06
CA ALA A 195 -19.77 -1.76 15.25
C ALA A 195 -18.70 -1.40 16.29
N LEU A 196 -17.74 -2.32 16.53
CA LEU A 196 -16.62 -2.08 17.45
C LEU A 196 -15.82 -0.85 17.04
N SER A 197 -15.49 -0.70 15.75
CA SER A 197 -14.74 0.46 15.24
C SER A 197 -15.52 1.78 15.28
N GLN A 198 -16.84 1.74 15.40
CA GLN A 198 -17.70 2.93 15.45
C GLN A 198 -18.14 3.28 16.88
N ASP A 199 -17.83 2.43 17.85
CA ASP A 199 -18.18 2.62 19.24
C ASP A 199 -17.34 3.75 19.86
N LYS A 200 -18.02 4.77 20.37
CA LYS A 200 -17.40 5.98 20.95
C LYS A 200 -17.04 5.82 22.42
N GLU A 201 -17.58 4.81 23.08
CA GLU A 201 -17.29 4.54 24.49
C GLU A 201 -15.98 3.77 24.64
N LEU A 202 -15.53 3.13 23.56
CA LEU A 202 -14.25 2.46 23.52
C LEU A 202 -13.11 3.47 23.32
N PRO A 203 -12.08 3.46 24.18
CA PRO A 203 -10.93 4.34 24.05
C PRO A 203 -9.93 3.85 22.99
N ILE A 204 -10.40 3.48 21.78
CA ILE A 204 -9.57 2.95 20.67
C ILE A 204 -9.23 4.01 19.63
#